data_AF-A0AAW0BRD6-F1
#
_entry.id   AF-A0AAW0BRD6-F1
#
_cell.length_a   1.000
_cell.length_b   1.000
_cell.length_c   1.000
_cell.angle_alpha   90.00
_cell.angle_beta   90.00
_cell.angle_gamma   90.00
#
_symmetry.space_group_name_H-M   'P 1'
#
loop_
_entity.id
_entity.type
_entity.pdbx_description
1 polymer ?
#
loop_
_entity_poly.entity_id
_entity_poly.type
_entity_poly.pdbx_seq_one_letter_code
_entity_poly.pdbx_strand_id
1 'polypeptide(L)'
;MSLQQLLAAQNQYPCLSGISFNSLTTFLRMACLARPLIEFQVEDRRRPPDFLHCGLLELLAATVSNRNLDLVQTCWAAFKKIIWNHPEVQPTEEEIKKYNDAALCRGTSFAHLLPPVRVCQDSYCPNYRDSEDIMTLKEPLSHKATMHTLRNGALPVYRTSLYCRAGCHRRYYPNYHVRKSTSLRTYYGGVSRSIQVAQHFYIESPLLELFANGMVFGWLSSSNWARIYNIALARTESHVLNNKIAFASQLQSSTRPKPTLRVPSRMYIAKGICV
;
A
#
# COMPACT_ATOMS: atom_id res chain seq x y z
N MET A 1 -7.07 -5.48 20.79
CA MET A 1 -6.65 -4.66 21.96
C MET A 1 -7.60 -4.96 23.10
N SER A 2 -7.10 -5.26 24.29
CA SER A 2 -7.96 -5.49 25.47
C SER A 2 -8.27 -4.19 26.21
N LEU A 3 -9.39 -4.13 26.93
CA LEU A 3 -9.75 -2.97 27.77
C LEU A 3 -8.68 -2.69 28.85
N GLN A 4 -8.02 -3.73 29.36
CA GLN A 4 -6.93 -3.60 30.32
C GLN A 4 -5.73 -2.82 29.74
N GLN A 5 -5.39 -3.04 28.46
CA GLN A 5 -4.30 -2.30 27.80
C GLN A 5 -4.64 -0.82 27.64
N LEU A 6 -5.91 -0.50 27.37
CA LEU A 6 -6.39 0.88 27.29
C LEU A 6 -6.31 1.60 28.64
N LEU A 7 -6.78 0.94 29.70
CA LEU A 7 -6.75 1.49 31.06
C LEU A 7 -5.30 1.71 31.56
N ALA A 8 -4.40 0.75 31.30
CA ALA A 8 -2.99 0.90 31.63
C ALA A 8 -2.34 2.08 30.90
N ALA A 9 -2.64 2.25 29.60
CA ALA A 9 -2.14 3.38 28.81
C ALA A 9 -2.69 4.72 29.33
N GLN A 10 -3.96 4.78 29.75
CA GLN A 10 -4.56 5.99 30.31
C GLN A 10 -3.93 6.41 31.64
N ASN A 11 -3.58 5.44 32.50
CA ASN A 11 -2.87 5.72 33.75
C ASN A 11 -1.45 6.24 33.51
N GLN A 12 -0.76 5.73 32.49
CA GLN A 12 0.59 6.16 32.13
C GLN A 12 0.61 7.50 31.38
N TYR A 13 -0.44 7.81 30.62
CA TYR A 13 -0.55 9.01 29.80
C TYR A 13 -1.88 9.73 30.09
N PRO A 14 -1.93 10.59 31.13
CA PRO A 14 -3.16 11.26 31.54
C PRO A 14 -3.82 12.10 30.44
N CYS A 15 -3.04 12.62 29.48
CA CYS A 15 -3.56 13.38 28.34
C CYS A 15 -4.45 12.54 27.40
N LEU A 16 -4.40 11.20 27.48
CA LEU A 16 -5.29 10.32 26.73
C LEU A 16 -6.73 10.30 27.27
N SER A 17 -6.95 10.78 28.51
CA SER A 17 -8.28 10.79 29.15
C SER A 17 -9.30 11.68 28.44
N GLY A 18 -8.84 12.72 27.74
CA GLY A 18 -9.70 13.63 26.97
C GLY A 18 -10.02 13.16 25.55
N ILE A 19 -9.50 11.99 25.12
CA ILE A 19 -9.67 11.51 23.74
C ILE A 19 -10.92 10.63 23.66
N SER A 20 -11.79 10.90 22.67
CA SER A 20 -12.93 10.02 22.41
C SER A 20 -12.45 8.62 22.00
N PHE A 21 -13.17 7.59 22.43
CA PHE A 21 -12.89 6.20 22.05
C PHE A 21 -12.83 6.01 20.52
N ASN A 22 -13.68 6.72 19.78
CA ASN A 22 -13.70 6.69 18.32
C ASN A 22 -12.42 7.30 17.70
N SER A 23 -11.93 8.41 18.24
CA SER A 23 -10.67 9.03 17.83
C SER A 23 -9.48 8.11 18.08
N LEU A 24 -9.47 7.45 19.24
CA LEU A 24 -8.42 6.49 19.59
C LEU A 24 -8.46 5.24 18.69
N THR A 25 -9.64 4.68 18.46
CA THR A 25 -9.83 3.54 17.56
C THR A 25 -9.42 3.89 16.13
N THR A 26 -9.80 5.08 15.65
CA THR A 26 -9.36 5.61 14.36
C THR A 26 -7.83 5.68 14.29
N PHE A 27 -7.17 6.27 15.30
CA PHE A 27 -5.71 6.36 15.34
C PHE A 27 -5.08 4.97 15.22
N LEU A 28 -5.53 4.00 16.01
CA LEU A 28 -4.99 2.64 16.00
C LEU A 28 -5.17 1.96 14.64
N ARG A 29 -6.36 2.07 14.03
CA ARG A 29 -6.65 1.51 12.71
C ARG A 29 -5.73 2.13 11.66
N MET A 30 -5.64 3.46 11.60
CA MET A 30 -4.81 4.17 10.62
C MET A 30 -3.32 3.91 10.81
N ALA A 31 -2.85 3.83 12.06
CA ALA A 31 -1.47 3.49 12.37
C ALA A 31 -1.12 2.05 11.98
N CYS A 32 -2.04 1.09 12.17
CA CYS A 32 -1.85 -0.27 11.69
C CYS A 32 -1.77 -0.33 10.15
N LEU A 33 -2.59 0.47 9.44
CA LEU A 33 -2.51 0.57 7.98
C LEU A 33 -1.22 1.25 7.50
N ALA A 34 -0.71 2.22 8.26
CA ALA A 34 0.57 2.88 7.97
C ALA A 34 1.79 2.02 8.31
N ARG A 35 1.65 0.98 9.15
CA ARG A 35 2.76 0.18 9.69
C ARG A 35 3.77 -0.30 8.63
N PRO A 36 3.38 -0.87 7.46
CA PRO A 36 4.35 -1.31 6.47
C PRO A 36 5.26 -0.17 5.98
N LEU A 37 4.72 1.05 5.88
CA LEU A 37 5.49 2.24 5.52
C LEU A 37 6.41 2.69 6.66
N ILE A 38 5.94 2.62 7.91
CA ILE A 38 6.76 2.94 9.10
C ILE A 38 7.95 1.96 9.19
N GLU A 39 7.69 0.65 9.08
CA GLU A 39 8.70 -0.41 9.06
C GLU A 39 9.74 -0.21 7.94
N PHE A 40 9.30 0.30 6.80
CA PHE A 40 10.18 0.61 5.68
C PHE A 40 11.08 1.83 5.91
N GLN A 41 10.62 2.81 6.69
CA GLN A 41 11.35 4.05 6.95
C GLN A 41 12.34 3.96 8.10
N VAL A 42 12.18 2.99 9.01
CA VAL A 42 13.16 2.77 10.07
C VAL A 42 14.40 2.05 9.57
N GLU A 43 15.52 2.21 10.25
CA GLU A 43 16.73 1.46 9.94
C GLU A 43 16.65 0.04 10.53
N ASP A 44 16.31 -0.08 11.81
CA ASP A 44 16.08 -1.35 12.50
C ASP A 44 14.58 -1.60 12.69
N ARG A 45 14.04 -2.67 12.06
CA ARG A 45 12.61 -3.03 12.19
C ARG A 45 12.31 -3.92 13.39
N ARG A 46 13.32 -4.35 14.16
CA ARG A 46 13.11 -5.20 15.36
C ARG A 46 12.37 -4.47 16.46
N ARG A 47 12.37 -3.14 16.42
CA ARG A 47 11.74 -2.28 17.41
C ARG A 47 10.96 -1.17 16.71
N PRO A 48 9.79 -0.78 17.23
CA PRO A 48 9.10 0.40 16.73
C PRO A 48 9.96 1.65 17.00
N PRO A 49 9.95 2.64 16.09
CA PRO A 49 10.66 3.89 16.31
C PRO A 49 10.07 4.65 17.49
N ASP A 50 10.92 5.38 18.22
CA ASP A 50 10.46 6.21 19.33
C ASP A 50 9.66 7.43 18.85
N PHE A 51 10.05 7.96 17.71
CA PHE A 51 9.41 9.11 17.07
C PHE A 51 9.05 8.77 15.63
N LEU A 52 7.84 9.16 15.23
CA LEU A 52 7.43 9.06 13.83
C LEU A 52 7.99 10.25 13.05
N HIS A 53 8.32 10.02 11.79
CA HIS A 53 8.72 11.10 10.88
C HIS A 53 7.58 12.12 10.73
N CYS A 54 7.89 13.41 10.54
CA CYS A 54 6.89 14.49 10.50
C CYS A 54 5.72 14.21 9.54
N GLY A 55 6.03 13.75 8.32
CA GLY A 55 4.99 13.40 7.34
C GLY A 55 4.04 12.27 7.78
N LEU A 56 4.50 11.31 8.59
CA LEU A 56 3.65 10.26 9.15
C LEU A 56 2.81 10.78 10.32
N LEU A 57 3.38 11.64 11.17
CA LEU A 57 2.62 12.31 12.23
C LEU A 57 1.48 13.14 11.66
N GLU A 58 1.77 13.94 10.64
CA GLU A 58 0.76 14.75 9.95
C GLU A 58 -0.30 13.90 9.25
N LEU A 59 0.09 12.77 8.65
CA LEU A 59 -0.85 11.81 8.06
C LEU A 59 -1.80 11.29 9.12
N LEU A 60 -1.29 10.76 10.23
CA LEU A 60 -2.12 10.18 11.28
C LEU A 60 -2.99 11.27 11.94
N ALA A 61 -2.44 12.45 12.19
CA ALA A 61 -3.20 13.59 12.71
C ALA A 61 -4.33 14.00 11.78
N ALA A 62 -4.12 14.02 10.45
CA ALA A 62 -5.17 14.35 9.49
C ALA A 62 -6.33 13.35 9.49
N THR A 63 -6.11 12.10 9.93
CA THR A 63 -7.17 11.09 10.04
C THR A 63 -7.96 11.14 11.35
N VAL A 64 -7.41 11.76 12.40
CA VAL A 64 -8.03 11.85 13.73
C VAL A 64 -8.73 13.21 13.87
N SER A 65 -9.88 13.24 14.53
CA SER A 65 -10.75 14.44 14.60
C SER A 65 -10.07 15.70 15.13
N ASN A 66 -9.12 15.58 16.06
CA ASN A 66 -8.49 16.73 16.73
C ASN A 66 -7.24 17.27 16.01
N ARG A 67 -6.71 16.57 14.98
CA ARG A 67 -5.52 16.98 14.19
C ARG A 67 -4.29 17.45 14.99
N ASN A 68 -4.20 17.09 16.27
CA ASN A 68 -3.15 17.52 17.16
C ASN A 68 -1.94 16.56 17.05
N LEU A 69 -0.78 17.11 16.66
CA LEU A 69 0.45 16.33 16.45
C LEU A 69 1.01 15.75 17.75
N ASP A 70 1.00 16.52 18.85
CA ASP A 70 1.49 16.08 20.15
C ASP A 70 0.64 14.95 20.72
N LEU A 71 -0.67 15.03 20.51
CA LEU A 71 -1.61 13.97 20.86
C LEU A 71 -1.29 12.69 20.09
N VAL A 72 -1.07 12.79 18.78
CA VAL A 72 -0.73 11.65 17.92
C VAL A 72 0.62 11.04 18.32
N GLN A 73 1.62 11.86 18.61
CA GLN A 73 2.92 11.39 19.10
C GLN A 73 2.78 10.70 20.47
N THR A 74 1.91 11.20 21.35
CA THR A 74 1.63 10.57 22.64
C THR A 74 0.89 9.24 22.47
N CYS A 75 -0.11 9.18 21.60
CA CYS A 75 -0.78 7.94 21.22
C CYS A 75 0.21 6.94 20.61
N TRP A 76 1.14 7.39 19.77
CA TRP A 76 2.20 6.53 19.25
C TRP A 76 3.08 5.99 20.39
N ALA A 77 3.57 6.85 21.29
CA ALA A 77 4.37 6.41 22.43
C ALA A 77 3.67 5.34 23.27
N ALA A 78 2.37 5.51 23.53
CA ALA A 78 1.55 4.58 24.29
C ALA A 78 1.30 3.25 23.56
N PHE A 79 1.00 3.29 22.27
CA PHE A 79 0.48 2.13 21.53
C PHE A 79 1.46 1.51 20.52
N LYS A 80 2.67 2.07 20.32
CA LYS A 80 3.62 1.62 19.29
C LYS A 80 3.93 0.12 19.36
N LYS A 81 4.10 -0.45 20.55
CA LYS A 81 4.38 -1.89 20.73
C LYS A 81 3.20 -2.77 20.29
N ILE A 82 1.98 -2.31 20.53
CA ILE A 82 0.76 -3.02 20.14
C ILE A 82 0.60 -2.93 18.61
N ILE A 83 0.77 -1.74 18.04
CA ILE A 83 0.69 -1.52 16.59
C ILE A 83 1.76 -2.35 15.88
N TRP A 84 3.00 -2.35 16.38
CA TRP A 84 4.12 -3.06 15.75
C TRP A 84 3.88 -4.57 15.60
N ASN A 85 3.30 -5.18 16.63
CA ASN A 85 3.02 -6.61 16.68
C ASN A 85 1.61 -6.97 16.18
N HIS A 86 0.84 -5.99 15.70
CA HIS A 86 -0.51 -6.24 15.23
C HIS A 86 -0.48 -7.00 13.89
N PRO A 87 -1.30 -8.04 13.69
CA PRO A 87 -1.42 -8.72 12.40
C PRO A 87 -1.87 -7.75 11.29
N GLU A 88 -1.65 -8.15 10.03
CA GLU A 88 -2.09 -7.39 8.86
C GLU A 88 -3.61 -7.11 8.96
N VAL A 89 -3.95 -5.83 8.85
CA VAL A 89 -5.34 -5.37 8.99
C VAL A 89 -5.97 -5.30 7.62
N GLN A 90 -7.14 -5.93 7.46
CA GLN A 90 -7.99 -5.73 6.29
C GLN A 90 -8.79 -4.43 6.47
N PRO A 91 -8.55 -3.39 5.67
CA PRO A 91 -9.28 -2.14 5.77
C PRO A 91 -10.65 -2.23 5.09
N THR A 92 -11.59 -1.42 5.57
CA THR A 92 -12.84 -1.16 4.83
C THR A 92 -12.61 -0.13 3.72
N GLU A 93 -13.56 0.03 2.82
CA GLU A 93 -13.45 1.04 1.75
C GLU A 93 -13.42 2.47 2.31
N GLU A 94 -14.19 2.75 3.36
CA GLU A 94 -14.22 4.05 4.03
C GLU A 94 -12.87 4.38 4.64
N GLU A 95 -12.18 3.38 5.17
CA GLU A 95 -10.85 3.54 5.74
C GLU A 95 -9.78 3.77 4.69
N ILE A 96 -9.84 3.03 3.57
CA ILE A 96 -8.95 3.27 2.43
C ILE A 96 -9.14 4.71 1.93
N LYS A 97 -10.40 5.16 1.79
CA LYS A 97 -10.73 6.52 1.37
C LYS A 97 -10.18 7.55 2.36
N LYS A 98 -10.48 7.38 3.65
CA LYS A 98 -10.02 8.26 4.72
C LYS A 98 -8.49 8.35 4.81
N TYR A 99 -7.81 7.21 4.68
CA TYR A 99 -6.35 7.14 4.67
C TYR A 99 -5.79 7.88 3.45
N ASN A 100 -6.31 7.61 2.25
CA ASN A 100 -5.82 8.23 1.02
C ASN A 100 -6.09 9.74 0.95
N ASP A 101 -7.22 10.21 1.47
CA ASP A 101 -7.52 11.64 1.55
C ASP A 101 -6.46 12.40 2.38
N ALA A 102 -5.86 11.74 3.39
CA ALA A 102 -4.73 12.29 4.16
C ALA A 102 -3.35 12.00 3.55
N ALA A 103 -3.16 10.84 2.92
CA ALA A 103 -1.86 10.33 2.51
C ALA A 103 -1.35 10.91 1.18
N LEU A 104 -2.24 11.09 0.20
CA LEU A 104 -1.83 11.35 -1.20
C LEU A 104 -1.08 12.68 -1.38
N CYS A 105 -1.48 13.71 -0.65
CA CYS A 105 -0.81 15.02 -0.65
C CYS A 105 0.57 14.99 0.03
N ARG A 106 0.85 13.96 0.83
CA ARG A 106 2.10 13.76 1.59
C ARG A 106 3.07 12.80 0.92
N GLY A 107 2.86 12.48 -0.36
CA GLY A 107 3.76 11.60 -1.10
C GLY A 107 3.63 10.12 -0.76
N THR A 108 2.50 9.70 -0.18
CA THR A 108 2.25 8.29 0.17
C THR A 108 0.80 7.89 -0.09
N SER A 109 0.44 6.63 0.12
CA SER A 109 -0.88 6.08 -0.14
C SER A 109 -1.16 4.85 0.71
N PHE A 110 -2.43 4.46 0.79
CA PHE A 110 -2.78 3.08 1.09
C PHE A 110 -2.17 2.16 0.02
N ALA A 111 -1.77 0.95 0.41
CA ALA A 111 -1.07 0.00 -0.45
C ALA A 111 0.16 0.60 -1.17
N HIS A 112 0.97 1.39 -0.45
CA HIS A 112 2.25 1.89 -0.97
C HIS A 112 3.13 0.71 -1.41
N LEU A 113 3.54 0.71 -2.67
CA LEU A 113 4.32 -0.37 -3.27
C LEU A 113 5.80 -0.20 -2.92
N LEU A 114 6.32 -1.10 -2.08
CA LEU A 114 7.69 -1.10 -1.59
C LEU A 114 8.46 -2.28 -2.21
N PRO A 115 9.80 -2.18 -2.36
CA PRO A 115 10.63 -3.35 -2.64
C PRO A 115 10.43 -4.40 -1.54
N PRO A 116 10.37 -5.70 -1.88
CA PRO A 116 10.20 -6.76 -0.90
C PRO A 116 11.45 -7.01 -0.06
N VAL A 117 12.53 -6.26 -0.31
CA VAL A 117 13.84 -6.42 0.32
C VAL A 117 14.35 -5.08 0.85
N ARG A 118 14.97 -5.09 2.03
CA ARG A 118 15.59 -3.91 2.66
C ARG A 118 17.12 -3.95 2.68
N VAL A 119 17.68 -5.08 2.25
CA VAL A 119 19.12 -5.33 2.16
C VAL A 119 19.52 -5.73 0.76
N CYS A 120 20.81 -5.62 0.44
CA CYS A 120 21.30 -6.08 -0.85
C CYS A 120 21.19 -7.61 -0.94
N GLN A 121 20.72 -8.11 -2.09
CA GLN A 121 20.54 -9.55 -2.35
C GLN A 121 21.76 -10.20 -3.03
N ASP A 122 22.79 -9.41 -3.35
CA ASP A 122 24.04 -9.90 -3.93
C ASP A 122 25.01 -10.29 -2.81
N SER A 123 25.30 -11.58 -2.63
CA SER A 123 26.15 -12.10 -1.56
C SER A 123 27.59 -11.57 -1.59
N TYR A 124 28.06 -11.06 -2.73
CA TYR A 124 29.37 -10.45 -2.87
C TYR A 124 29.38 -8.94 -2.54
N CYS A 125 28.24 -8.36 -2.20
CA CYS A 125 28.11 -6.93 -1.90
C CYS A 125 28.36 -6.67 -0.40
N PRO A 126 29.10 -5.62 -0.01
CA PRO A 126 29.31 -5.27 1.40
C PRO A 126 28.01 -4.91 2.15
N ASN A 127 26.95 -4.55 1.41
CA ASN A 127 25.62 -4.27 1.95
C ASN A 127 24.71 -5.52 2.01
N TYR A 128 25.22 -6.70 1.67
CA TYR A 128 24.50 -7.96 1.87
C TYR A 128 24.33 -8.26 3.34
N ARG A 129 23.18 -8.83 3.70
CA ARG A 129 22.89 -9.34 5.04
C ARG A 129 21.98 -10.56 4.89
N ASP A 130 22.17 -11.55 5.74
CA ASP A 130 21.28 -12.73 5.79
C ASP A 130 19.89 -12.37 6.34
N SER A 131 19.83 -11.34 7.19
CA SER A 131 18.58 -10.81 7.76
C SER A 131 18.27 -9.43 7.21
N GLU A 132 16.98 -9.17 6.96
CA GLU A 132 16.47 -7.89 6.51
C GLU A 132 16.08 -6.92 7.64
N ASP A 133 16.48 -7.24 8.88
CA ASP A 133 16.11 -6.45 10.04
C ASP A 133 16.71 -5.05 10.02
N ILE A 134 17.98 -4.97 9.64
CA ILE A 134 18.76 -3.73 9.55
C ILE A 134 18.87 -3.35 8.08
N MET A 135 18.31 -2.21 7.72
CA MET A 135 18.25 -1.71 6.35
C MET A 135 19.60 -1.19 5.86
N THR A 136 20.18 -1.85 4.86
CA THR A 136 21.44 -1.43 4.22
C THR A 136 21.22 -0.68 2.91
N LEU A 137 20.07 -0.86 2.26
CA LEU A 137 19.70 -0.10 1.07
C LEU A 137 19.23 1.31 1.46
N LYS A 138 19.61 2.34 0.70
CA LYS A 138 19.33 3.75 1.02
C LYS A 138 18.71 4.48 -0.19
N GLU A 139 18.55 5.80 -0.08
CA GLU A 139 18.05 6.67 -1.16
C GLU A 139 16.70 6.23 -1.75
N PRO A 140 15.63 6.26 -0.92
CA PRO A 140 14.29 6.00 -1.40
C PRO A 140 13.94 6.99 -2.53
N LEU A 141 13.44 6.46 -3.63
CA LEU A 141 12.88 7.24 -4.73
C LEU A 141 11.46 6.80 -4.99
N SER A 142 10.51 7.71 -4.76
CA SER A 142 9.08 7.45 -4.85
C SER A 142 8.45 8.11 -6.07
N HIS A 143 7.51 7.40 -6.72
CA HIS A 143 6.75 7.90 -7.86
C HIS A 143 5.28 7.54 -7.73
N LYS A 144 4.41 8.40 -8.28
CA LYS A 144 2.97 8.11 -8.42
C LYS A 144 2.75 6.94 -9.39
N ALA A 145 1.75 6.13 -9.08
CA ALA A 145 1.30 4.99 -9.86
C ALA A 145 -0.19 4.73 -9.63
N THR A 146 -0.75 3.79 -10.39
CA THR A 146 -2.10 3.27 -10.23
C THR A 146 -2.04 1.77 -9.96
N MET A 147 -2.76 1.32 -8.94
CA MET A 147 -2.96 -0.10 -8.66
C MET A 147 -4.40 -0.49 -8.99
N HIS A 148 -4.55 -1.48 -9.86
CA HIS A 148 -5.84 -2.08 -10.19
C HIS A 148 -6.06 -3.28 -9.28
N THR A 149 -7.11 -3.21 -8.47
CA THR A 149 -7.41 -4.20 -7.43
C THR A 149 -8.71 -4.91 -7.74
N LEU A 150 -8.84 -6.15 -7.27
CA LEU A 150 -10.08 -6.90 -7.49
C LEU A 150 -11.23 -6.31 -6.67
N ARG A 151 -10.97 -5.91 -5.43
CA ARG A 151 -12.00 -5.54 -4.44
C ARG A 151 -12.20 -4.03 -4.29
N ASN A 152 -11.15 -3.23 -4.41
CA ASN A 152 -11.22 -1.79 -4.13
C ASN A 152 -11.18 -0.93 -5.41
N GLY A 153 -11.23 -1.58 -6.57
CA GLY A 153 -11.11 -0.97 -7.88
C GLY A 153 -9.76 -0.31 -8.11
N ALA A 154 -9.75 0.78 -8.90
CA ALA A 154 -8.51 1.50 -9.19
C ALA A 154 -8.13 2.42 -8.02
N LEU A 155 -6.92 2.23 -7.49
CA LEU A 155 -6.36 3.00 -6.38
C LEU A 155 -5.17 3.84 -6.85
N PRO A 156 -5.12 5.14 -6.50
CA PRO A 156 -3.90 5.92 -6.62
C PRO A 156 -2.89 5.42 -5.58
N VAL A 157 -1.71 5.02 -6.03
CA VAL A 157 -0.65 4.52 -5.14
C VAL A 157 0.67 5.23 -5.38
N TYR A 158 1.57 5.13 -4.41
CA TYR A 158 2.98 5.42 -4.62
C TYR A 158 3.78 4.13 -4.72
N ARG A 159 4.81 4.14 -5.57
CA ARG A 159 5.84 3.12 -5.62
C ARG A 159 7.16 3.70 -5.16
N THR A 160 7.89 2.98 -4.33
CA THR A 160 9.24 3.37 -3.89
C THR A 160 10.27 2.37 -4.38
N SER A 161 11.47 2.87 -4.67
CA SER A 161 12.64 2.05 -4.97
C SER A 161 13.79 2.42 -4.03
N LEU A 162 14.67 1.46 -3.72
CA LEU A 162 15.85 1.66 -2.89
C LEU A 162 17.12 1.42 -3.70
N TYR A 163 18.21 2.07 -3.31
CA TYR A 163 19.49 2.02 -4.01
C TYR A 163 20.62 1.52 -3.11
N CYS A 164 21.42 0.61 -3.64
CA CYS A 164 22.66 0.15 -3.02
C CYS A 164 23.83 1.01 -3.50
N ARG A 165 24.09 2.16 -2.85
CA ARG A 165 25.15 3.10 -3.28
C ARG A 165 26.56 2.54 -3.10
N ALA A 166 26.93 2.10 -1.90
CA ALA A 166 28.32 1.75 -1.55
C ALA A 166 28.74 0.31 -1.94
N GLY A 167 28.03 -0.34 -2.87
CA GLY A 167 28.26 -1.74 -3.20
C GLY A 167 28.00 -2.02 -4.68
N CYS A 168 26.99 -2.83 -4.98
CA CYS A 168 26.74 -3.31 -6.34
C CYS A 168 26.02 -2.32 -7.29
N HIS A 169 25.70 -1.10 -6.84
CA HIS A 169 24.95 -0.08 -7.61
C HIS A 169 23.63 -0.60 -8.20
N ARG A 170 22.93 -1.48 -7.47
CA ARG A 170 21.60 -1.97 -7.83
C ARG A 170 20.51 -1.07 -7.27
N ARG A 171 19.45 -0.84 -8.07
CA ARG A 171 18.20 -0.22 -7.61
C ARG A 171 17.11 -1.29 -7.54
N TYR A 172 16.52 -1.44 -6.36
CA TYR A 172 15.47 -2.40 -6.04
C TYR A 172 14.11 -1.72 -6.15
N TYR A 173 13.27 -2.20 -7.05
CA TYR A 173 11.88 -1.80 -7.27
C TYR A 173 10.93 -2.83 -6.63
N PRO A 174 9.60 -2.61 -6.62
CA PRO A 174 8.65 -3.57 -6.06
C PRO A 174 8.64 -4.97 -6.72
N ASN A 175 8.85 -5.07 -8.04
CA ASN A 175 8.80 -6.37 -8.75
C ASN A 175 10.15 -6.88 -9.25
N TYR A 176 11.16 -6.03 -9.32
CA TYR A 176 12.46 -6.37 -9.88
C TYR A 176 13.55 -5.48 -9.30
N HIS A 177 14.80 -5.79 -9.58
CA HIS A 177 15.91 -4.88 -9.38
C HIS A 177 16.70 -4.70 -10.69
N VAL A 178 17.43 -3.60 -10.79
CA VAL A 178 18.25 -3.26 -11.96
C VAL A 178 19.67 -2.98 -11.49
N ARG A 179 20.65 -3.61 -12.14
CA ARG A 179 22.07 -3.31 -11.93
C ARG A 179 22.49 -2.18 -12.86
N LYS A 180 23.12 -1.12 -12.33
CA LYS A 180 23.48 0.06 -13.12
C LYS A 180 24.43 -0.25 -14.29
N SER A 181 25.37 -1.18 -14.12
CA SER A 181 26.38 -1.49 -15.13
C SER A 181 25.83 -2.24 -16.35
N THR A 182 24.89 -3.16 -16.15
CA THR A 182 24.34 -3.99 -17.23
C THR A 182 22.97 -3.50 -17.73
N SER A 183 22.31 -2.63 -16.96
CA SER A 183 20.89 -2.28 -17.15
C SER A 183 19.95 -3.49 -17.16
N LEU A 184 20.42 -4.68 -16.76
CA LEU A 184 19.64 -5.89 -16.74
C LEU A 184 18.61 -5.82 -15.61
N ARG A 185 17.35 -6.09 -15.98
CA ARG A 185 16.25 -6.22 -15.05
C ARG A 185 16.13 -7.67 -14.59
N THR A 186 16.18 -7.88 -13.28
CA THR A 186 16.02 -9.21 -12.67
C THR A 186 14.82 -9.18 -11.74
N TYR A 187 13.84 -10.04 -12.00
CA TYR A 187 12.64 -10.17 -11.18
C TYR A 187 12.93 -10.97 -9.92
N TYR A 188 12.21 -10.67 -8.83
CA TYR A 188 12.28 -11.50 -7.63
C TYR A 188 11.64 -12.87 -7.89
N GLY A 189 12.03 -13.88 -7.11
CA GLY A 189 11.39 -15.19 -7.16
C GLY A 189 9.94 -15.15 -6.68
N GLY A 190 9.14 -16.11 -7.14
CA GLY A 190 7.73 -16.25 -6.77
C GLY A 190 6.79 -15.27 -7.49
N VAL A 191 5.50 -15.36 -7.16
CA VAL A 191 4.46 -14.48 -7.69
C VAL A 191 4.21 -13.36 -6.69
N SER A 192 4.52 -12.12 -7.07
CA SER A 192 4.24 -10.94 -6.23
C SER A 192 2.73 -10.74 -6.05
N ARG A 193 2.31 -10.13 -4.93
CA ARG A 193 0.88 -9.77 -4.70
C ARG A 193 0.36 -8.75 -5.73
N SER A 194 1.26 -7.92 -6.27
CA SER A 194 0.96 -6.92 -7.30
C SER A 194 2.01 -6.97 -8.40
N ILE A 195 1.60 -7.07 -9.65
CA ILE A 195 2.49 -7.15 -10.81
C ILE A 195 2.51 -5.83 -11.55
N GLN A 196 3.71 -5.31 -11.80
CA GLN A 196 3.92 -4.15 -12.65
C GLN A 196 3.69 -4.52 -14.13
N VAL A 197 2.64 -3.98 -14.74
CA VAL A 197 2.31 -4.21 -16.16
C VAL A 197 2.78 -3.07 -17.08
N ALA A 198 3.01 -1.88 -16.51
CA ALA A 198 3.61 -0.75 -17.20
C ALA A 198 4.33 0.17 -16.21
N GLN A 199 5.01 1.22 -16.68
CA GLN A 199 5.87 2.06 -15.84
C GLN A 199 5.19 2.60 -14.57
N HIS A 200 3.90 2.94 -14.65
CA HIS A 200 3.11 3.50 -13.55
C HIS A 200 1.82 2.71 -13.25
N PHE A 201 1.74 1.45 -13.72
CA PHE A 201 0.53 0.63 -13.59
C PHE A 201 0.85 -0.73 -13.00
N TYR A 202 0.08 -1.09 -11.97
CA TYR A 202 0.16 -2.35 -11.26
C TYR A 202 -1.21 -3.01 -11.24
N ILE A 203 -1.23 -4.34 -11.26
CA ILE A 203 -2.44 -5.14 -11.15
C ILE A 203 -2.23 -6.17 -10.05
N GLU A 204 -3.20 -6.30 -9.14
CA GLU A 204 -3.18 -7.35 -8.12
C GLU A 204 -3.26 -8.74 -8.74
N SER A 205 -2.58 -9.71 -8.13
CA SER A 205 -2.56 -11.09 -8.62
C SER A 205 -3.94 -11.75 -8.64
N PRO A 206 -4.81 -11.61 -7.62
CA PRO A 206 -6.20 -12.09 -7.71
C PRO A 206 -7.01 -11.51 -8.88
N LEU A 207 -6.73 -10.26 -9.28
CA LEU A 207 -7.39 -9.66 -10.44
C LEU A 207 -6.86 -10.25 -11.76
N LEU A 208 -5.55 -10.49 -11.83
CA LEU A 208 -4.94 -11.18 -12.98
C LEU A 208 -5.43 -12.63 -13.11
N GLU A 209 -5.62 -13.31 -11.99
CA GLU A 209 -6.18 -14.67 -11.96
C GLU A 209 -7.63 -14.70 -12.45
N LEU A 210 -8.46 -13.73 -12.02
CA LEU A 210 -9.80 -13.55 -12.57
C LEU A 210 -9.76 -13.33 -14.09
N PHE A 211 -8.84 -12.49 -14.57
CA PHE A 211 -8.68 -12.24 -16.00
C PHE A 211 -8.27 -13.50 -16.76
N ALA A 212 -7.27 -14.23 -16.25
CA ALA A 212 -6.82 -15.48 -16.83
C ALA A 212 -7.98 -16.49 -16.94
N ASN A 213 -8.76 -16.67 -15.87
CA ASN A 213 -9.91 -17.56 -15.86
C ASN A 213 -10.98 -17.13 -16.88
N GLY A 214 -11.30 -15.84 -17.01
CA GLY A 214 -12.26 -15.43 -18.05
C GLY A 214 -11.70 -15.48 -19.47
N MET A 215 -10.38 -15.38 -19.66
CA MET A 215 -9.77 -15.61 -20.97
C MET A 215 -9.88 -17.09 -21.36
N VAL A 216 -9.63 -18.01 -20.42
CA VAL A 216 -9.67 -19.47 -20.63
C VAL A 216 -11.10 -19.97 -20.80
N PHE A 217 -11.99 -19.65 -19.86
CA PHE A 217 -13.34 -20.23 -19.82
C PHE A 217 -14.40 -19.37 -20.51
N GLY A 218 -14.24 -18.04 -20.48
CA GLY A 218 -15.18 -17.09 -21.06
C GLY A 218 -14.81 -16.60 -22.46
N TRP A 219 -13.67 -17.04 -23.00
CA TRP A 219 -13.15 -16.61 -24.30
C TRP A 219 -13.04 -15.08 -24.41
N LEU A 220 -12.85 -14.41 -23.27
CA LEU A 220 -12.79 -12.95 -23.21
C LEU A 220 -11.43 -12.47 -23.70
N SER A 221 -11.41 -11.48 -24.59
CA SER A 221 -10.18 -10.78 -24.93
C SER A 221 -9.71 -9.89 -23.77
N SER A 222 -8.42 -9.55 -23.75
CA SER A 222 -7.88 -8.57 -22.80
C SER A 222 -8.64 -7.24 -22.85
N SER A 223 -9.04 -6.80 -24.04
CA SER A 223 -9.84 -5.58 -24.23
C SER A 223 -11.23 -5.67 -23.60
N ASN A 224 -11.90 -6.83 -23.73
CA ASN A 224 -13.17 -7.07 -23.06
C ASN A 224 -13.00 -7.05 -21.55
N TRP A 225 -11.94 -7.67 -21.03
CA TRP A 225 -11.64 -7.64 -19.60
C TRP A 225 -11.36 -6.25 -19.05
N ALA A 226 -10.60 -5.43 -19.79
CA ALA A 226 -10.39 -4.05 -19.40
C ALA A 226 -11.70 -3.27 -19.35
N ARG A 227 -12.61 -3.47 -20.31
CA ARG A 227 -13.94 -2.86 -20.31
C ARG A 227 -14.78 -3.34 -19.12
N ILE A 228 -14.84 -4.65 -18.86
CA ILE A 228 -15.54 -5.23 -17.70
C ILE A 228 -15.00 -4.63 -16.41
N TYR A 229 -13.67 -4.59 -16.24
CA TYR A 229 -13.05 -3.99 -15.07
C TYR A 229 -13.47 -2.53 -14.90
N ASN A 230 -13.36 -1.71 -15.94
CA ASN A 230 -13.69 -0.28 -15.84
C ASN A 230 -15.15 -0.01 -15.48
N ILE A 231 -16.07 -0.87 -15.92
CA ILE A 231 -17.51 -0.72 -15.69
C ILE A 231 -17.92 -1.33 -14.34
N ALA A 232 -17.43 -2.52 -14.02
CA ALA A 232 -17.96 -3.33 -12.92
C ALA A 232 -17.05 -3.36 -11.68
N LEU A 233 -15.74 -3.19 -11.82
CA LEU A 233 -14.78 -3.44 -10.73
C LEU A 233 -13.98 -2.19 -10.32
N ALA A 234 -13.70 -1.28 -11.25
CA ALA A 234 -12.86 -0.11 -11.01
C ALA A 234 -13.50 0.86 -9.99
N ARG A 235 -14.84 0.84 -9.89
CA ARG A 235 -15.63 1.61 -8.93
C ARG A 235 -16.24 0.63 -7.94
N THR A 236 -16.03 0.86 -6.65
CA THR A 236 -16.60 0.00 -5.60
C THR A 236 -18.13 0.11 -5.53
N GLU A 237 -18.67 1.28 -5.88
CA GLU A 237 -20.11 1.53 -6.03
C GLU A 237 -20.63 1.25 -7.47
N SER A 238 -19.96 0.39 -8.25
CA SER A 238 -20.38 0.11 -9.64
C SER A 238 -21.84 -0.37 -9.74
N HIS A 239 -22.32 -1.14 -8.77
CA HIS A 239 -23.70 -1.60 -8.69
C HIS A 239 -24.71 -0.45 -8.52
N VAL A 240 -24.37 0.59 -7.74
CA VAL A 240 -25.16 1.82 -7.60
C VAL A 240 -25.22 2.56 -8.93
N LEU A 241 -24.09 2.71 -9.60
CA LEU A 241 -23.97 3.43 -10.85
C LEU A 241 -24.65 2.73 -12.03
N ASN A 242 -24.66 1.40 -12.01
CA ASN A 242 -25.30 0.57 -13.03
C ASN A 242 -26.82 0.50 -12.84
N ASN A 243 -27.34 0.79 -11.65
CA ASN A 243 -28.78 0.82 -11.36
C ASN A 243 -29.19 2.09 -10.61
N LYS A 244 -29.02 3.24 -11.28
CA LYS A 244 -29.25 4.56 -10.68
C LYS A 244 -30.67 4.78 -10.16
N ILE A 245 -31.65 4.13 -10.78
CA ILE A 245 -33.06 4.24 -10.39
C ILE A 245 -33.27 3.55 -9.04
N ALA A 246 -32.73 2.34 -8.86
CA ALA A 246 -32.85 1.60 -7.61
C ALA A 246 -32.07 2.25 -6.45
N PHE A 247 -30.96 2.93 -6.76
CA PHE A 247 -30.06 3.51 -5.74
C PHE A 247 -30.02 5.04 -5.79
N ALA A 248 -31.11 5.70 -6.19
CA ALA A 248 -31.16 7.15 -6.39
C ALA A 248 -30.71 7.96 -5.16
N SER A 249 -30.95 7.45 -3.95
CA SER A 249 -30.52 8.05 -2.68
C SER A 249 -29.01 8.00 -2.43
N GLN A 250 -28.28 7.10 -3.09
CA GLN A 250 -26.84 6.86 -2.88
C GLN A 250 -25.94 7.55 -3.93
N LEU A 251 -26.52 8.20 -4.95
CA LEU A 251 -25.76 8.79 -6.06
C LEU A 251 -24.91 10.02 -5.70
N GLN A 252 -25.14 10.66 -4.55
CA GLN A 252 -24.52 11.94 -4.20
C GLN A 252 -23.01 11.86 -3.86
N SER A 253 -22.45 10.65 -3.65
CA SER A 253 -21.04 10.44 -3.26
C SER A 253 -20.07 10.11 -4.42
N SER A 254 -20.58 9.86 -5.65
CA SER A 254 -19.91 8.96 -6.61
C SER A 254 -19.38 9.59 -7.92
N THR A 255 -18.80 10.80 -7.88
CA THR A 255 -18.46 11.54 -9.14
C THR A 255 -16.97 11.73 -9.43
N ARG A 256 -16.04 11.18 -8.66
CA ARG A 256 -14.61 11.33 -9.00
C ARG A 256 -14.20 10.40 -10.16
N PRO A 257 -13.60 10.92 -11.25
CA PRO A 257 -13.05 10.09 -12.31
C PRO A 257 -11.91 9.22 -11.76
N LYS A 258 -12.00 7.90 -11.96
CA LYS A 258 -10.93 6.94 -11.62
C LYS A 258 -10.08 6.60 -12.84
N PRO A 259 -8.78 6.30 -12.66
CA PRO A 259 -7.92 5.85 -13.75
C PRO A 259 -8.51 4.62 -14.45
N THR A 260 -8.56 4.69 -15.78
CA THR A 260 -9.13 3.64 -16.63
C THR A 260 -8.04 2.62 -16.97
N LEU A 261 -8.32 1.33 -16.75
CA LEU A 261 -7.47 0.28 -17.24
C LEU A 261 -7.58 0.24 -18.77
N ARG A 262 -6.46 0.46 -19.47
CA ARG A 262 -6.37 0.32 -20.92
C ARG A 262 -5.37 -0.79 -21.24
N VAL A 263 -5.76 -1.71 -22.10
CA VAL A 263 -4.84 -2.70 -22.63
C VAL A 263 -4.09 -2.05 -23.78
N PRO A 264 -2.75 -1.91 -23.70
CA PRO A 264 -1.99 -1.40 -24.82
C PRO A 264 -2.06 -2.42 -25.96
N SER A 265 -2.12 -1.93 -27.22
CA SER A 265 -2.28 -2.75 -28.42
C SER A 265 -1.19 -3.80 -28.65
N ARG A 266 -0.12 -3.81 -27.82
CA ARG A 266 1.01 -4.74 -27.86
C ARG A 266 1.04 -5.74 -26.71
N MET A 267 0.04 -5.78 -25.84
CA MET A 267 -0.04 -6.78 -24.76
C MET A 267 -0.59 -8.10 -25.32
N TYR A 268 0.16 -8.72 -26.23
CA TYR A 268 -0.02 -10.12 -26.55
C TYR A 268 0.58 -10.89 -25.38
N ILE A 269 -0.27 -11.36 -24.47
CA ILE A 269 0.12 -12.43 -23.55
C ILE A 269 0.49 -13.59 -24.47
N ALA A 270 1.76 -13.99 -24.45
CA ALA A 270 2.25 -15.09 -25.27
C ALA A 270 1.33 -16.30 -25.01
N LYS A 271 0.60 -16.73 -26.04
CA LYS A 271 -0.09 -18.02 -26.06
C LYS A 271 1.00 -19.09 -25.95
N GLY A 272 1.37 -19.48 -24.73
CA GLY A 272 2.53 -20.36 -24.54
C GLY A 272 2.81 -20.81 -23.11
N ILE A 273 1.85 -20.70 -22.20
CA ILE A 273 1.92 -21.40 -20.91
C ILE A 273 0.59 -22.14 -20.75
N CYS A 274 0.43 -23.20 -21.54
CA CYS A 274 -0.34 -24.35 -21.10
C CYS A 274 0.66 -25.31 -20.46
N VAL A 275 0.33 -25.81 -19.27
CA VAL A 275 0.98 -26.97 -18.64
C VAL A 275 0.86 -28.18 -19.56
#